data_AF-A0A2H0M7A6-F1
#
_entry.id   AF-A0A2H0M7A6-F1
#
_cell.length_a   1.000
_cell.length_b   1.000
_cell.length_c   1.000
_cell.angle_alpha   90.00
_cell.angle_beta   90.00
_cell.angle_gamma   90.00
#
_symmetry.space_group_name_H-M   'P 1'
#
loop_
_entity.id
_entity.type
_entity.pdbx_description
1 polymer ?
#
loop_
_entity_poly.entity_id
_entity_poly.type
_entity_poly.pdbx_seq_one_letter_code
_entity_poly.pdbx_strand_id
1 'polypeptide(L)'
;MIDNVTIQKILGIEKEVLMSPDEMKSCVNVSFYPTNNINNSETLEKFSNQLKDSFIRIGVNVIPYDQVWEEVPLSKRINRLFKFLLNNLIWLIRKILMLPQKNFLVSWRAIKGRCASTQFKSGITVVCTGEVDTDSLPMQYIRNFKENSIITIVDFPDEVDENSEFHDHFNAAMSLFAYHMTNIVISVSDDKWMVYNFNASHPVFKFDEDFDKNIKEAIVPKIAAPISPHKFSDFVIDPDRFSFEDNFFKHSIFELKKGAILFEKTGLFPKGKSLDELPFRHDFHKHIGRLHLDERNGMSFGFIAFQIPTKLSKAEEISEFIDKYPHAFKDENIFEDKSSDSVFVKVSLPDREMVCKVPEVQILSLRSGASKTNFNPDSDLLILKLKNYVMHIKLPKTLKSLAGFRPSFDTKVIFAHALGNAIIAEILLAFDRQNQFADIIESQGVSISHWHGYMNPDLMPEGLAVYGAGNPHVSCSTPQSAIYALHGKLHSFYDILKKGDYENYKGDVHVEPHHGINVTYPSLVALAQYVLDNPDSTVLGNKFFYAQHN
;
A
#
# COMPACT_ATOMS: atom_id res chain seq x y z
N MET A 1 25.33 4.18 -1.69
CA MET A 1 24.23 3.49 -1.00
C MET A 1 23.83 2.25 -1.81
N ILE A 2 23.01 1.37 -1.25
CA ILE A 2 22.50 0.18 -1.95
C ILE A 2 21.70 0.61 -3.18
N ASP A 3 21.97 0.01 -4.33
CA ASP A 3 21.27 0.33 -5.58
C ASP A 3 19.84 -0.24 -5.64
N ASN A 4 19.01 0.29 -6.53
CA ASN A 4 17.61 -0.09 -6.64
C ASN A 4 17.37 -1.55 -7.07
N VAL A 5 18.28 -2.15 -7.85
CA VAL A 5 18.16 -3.55 -8.28
C VAL A 5 18.40 -4.47 -7.08
N THR A 6 19.42 -4.14 -6.29
CA THR A 6 19.70 -4.83 -5.02
C THR A 6 18.54 -4.66 -4.03
N ILE A 7 17.99 -3.45 -3.87
CA ILE A 7 16.82 -3.20 -3.01
C ILE A 7 15.62 -4.06 -3.43
N GLN A 8 15.32 -4.13 -4.73
CA GLN A 8 14.24 -4.98 -5.24
C GLN A 8 14.44 -6.45 -4.85
N LYS A 9 15.64 -6.98 -5.08
CA LYS A 9 15.97 -8.38 -4.77
C LYS A 9 15.86 -8.66 -3.27
N ILE A 10 16.42 -7.79 -2.40
CA ILE A 10 16.36 -8.01 -0.95
C ILE A 10 14.93 -7.93 -0.36
N LEU A 11 14.02 -7.23 -1.03
CA LEU A 11 12.58 -7.16 -0.70
C LEU A 11 11.73 -8.25 -1.39
N GLY A 12 12.36 -9.22 -2.06
CA GLY A 12 11.66 -10.28 -2.80
C GLY A 12 10.77 -9.73 -3.92
N ILE A 13 11.22 -8.70 -4.62
CA ILE A 13 10.56 -8.12 -5.78
C ILE A 13 11.24 -8.68 -7.03
N GLU A 14 10.59 -9.62 -7.70
CA GLU A 14 11.17 -10.34 -8.85
C GLU A 14 11.10 -9.56 -10.17
N LYS A 15 10.12 -8.68 -10.30
CA LYS A 15 9.89 -7.90 -11.53
C LYS A 15 10.53 -6.55 -11.41
N GLU A 16 11.13 -6.10 -12.51
CA GLU A 16 11.58 -4.73 -12.64
C GLU A 16 10.45 -3.75 -12.35
N VAL A 17 10.74 -2.77 -11.51
CA VAL A 17 9.79 -1.76 -11.06
C VAL A 17 10.15 -0.42 -11.69
N LEU A 18 9.17 0.21 -12.35
CA LEU A 18 9.27 1.58 -12.85
C LEU A 18 9.14 2.54 -11.67
N MET A 19 10.08 3.48 -11.55
CA MET A 19 10.31 4.29 -10.33
C MET A 19 10.06 5.78 -10.55
N SER A 20 9.85 6.24 -11.78
CA SER A 20 9.51 7.64 -12.07
C SER A 20 8.20 7.74 -12.85
N PRO A 21 7.49 8.88 -12.78
CA PRO A 21 6.29 9.10 -13.58
C PRO A 21 6.56 9.02 -15.09
N ASP A 22 7.75 9.45 -15.51
CA ASP A 22 8.18 9.43 -16.91
C ASP A 22 8.49 8.01 -17.42
N GLU A 23 8.95 7.10 -16.55
CA GLU A 23 9.02 5.67 -16.87
C GLU A 23 7.63 5.04 -16.86
N MET A 24 6.82 5.32 -15.84
CA MET A 24 5.50 4.74 -15.63
C MET A 24 4.53 5.02 -16.78
N LYS A 25 4.54 6.22 -17.37
CA LYS A 25 3.63 6.56 -18.48
C LYS A 25 3.77 5.61 -19.68
N SER A 26 4.96 5.02 -19.89
CA SER A 26 5.24 4.13 -21.02
C SER A 26 4.46 2.80 -20.94
N CYS A 27 4.04 2.38 -19.74
CA CYS A 27 3.27 1.15 -19.54
C CYS A 27 1.77 1.42 -19.33
N VAL A 28 1.35 2.68 -19.27
CA VAL A 28 -0.04 3.06 -19.06
C VAL A 28 -0.78 3.08 -20.40
N ASN A 29 -1.85 2.27 -20.46
CA ASN A 29 -2.78 2.25 -21.58
C ASN A 29 -4.15 2.72 -21.07
N VAL A 30 -4.73 3.73 -21.71
CA VAL A 30 -6.02 4.30 -21.31
C VAL A 30 -7.00 4.22 -22.47
N SER A 31 -8.27 3.95 -22.17
CA SER A 31 -9.36 4.11 -23.13
C SER A 31 -10.56 4.79 -22.48
N PHE A 32 -11.27 5.60 -23.26
CA PHE A 32 -12.44 6.34 -22.81
C PHE A 32 -13.70 5.55 -23.15
N TYR A 33 -14.47 5.21 -22.12
CA TYR A 33 -15.70 4.44 -22.22
C TYR A 33 -16.80 5.28 -22.87
N PRO A 34 -17.52 4.76 -23.88
CA PRO A 34 -18.61 5.48 -24.51
C PRO A 34 -19.77 5.58 -23.52
N THR A 35 -20.08 6.80 -23.09
CA THR A 35 -21.26 7.08 -22.29
C THR A 35 -22.28 7.79 -23.17
N ASN A 36 -23.56 7.48 -22.99
CA ASN A 36 -24.61 8.23 -23.66
C ASN A 36 -24.74 9.55 -22.89
N ASN A 37 -24.19 10.64 -23.45
CA ASN A 37 -24.07 12.00 -22.88
C ASN A 37 -25.37 12.66 -22.36
N ILE A 38 -26.48 11.93 -22.23
CA ILE A 38 -27.82 12.48 -21.98
C ILE A 38 -27.92 13.15 -20.60
N ASN A 39 -27.07 12.78 -19.63
CA ASN A 39 -27.11 13.32 -18.26
C ASN A 39 -25.77 13.89 -17.76
N ASN A 40 -24.75 14.01 -18.61
CA ASN A 40 -23.46 14.55 -18.16
C ASN A 40 -23.49 16.07 -18.18
N SER A 41 -22.93 16.72 -17.15
CA SER A 41 -22.73 18.16 -17.15
C SER A 41 -21.69 18.57 -18.21
N GLU A 42 -21.80 19.78 -18.76
CA GLU A 42 -20.82 20.32 -19.71
C GLU A 42 -19.40 20.33 -19.12
N THR A 43 -19.31 20.58 -17.81
CA THR A 43 -18.07 20.57 -17.04
C THR A 43 -17.39 19.20 -17.06
N LEU A 44 -18.14 18.09 -16.92
CA LEU A 44 -17.59 16.74 -17.00
C LEU A 44 -17.07 16.40 -18.39
N GLU A 45 -17.81 16.78 -19.44
CA GLU A 45 -17.38 16.53 -20.82
C GLU A 45 -16.11 17.32 -21.15
N LYS A 46 -16.06 18.61 -20.76
CA LYS A 46 -14.89 19.46 -20.92
C LYS A 46 -13.66 18.85 -20.23
N PHE A 47 -13.80 18.44 -18.97
CA PHE A 47 -12.70 17.83 -18.22
C PHE A 47 -12.27 16.50 -18.84
N SER A 48 -13.21 15.64 -19.24
CA SER A 48 -12.91 14.34 -19.85
C SER A 48 -12.12 14.48 -21.15
N ASN A 49 -12.50 15.44 -22.00
CA ASN A 49 -11.76 15.77 -23.21
C ASN A 49 -10.36 16.31 -22.91
N GLN A 50 -10.24 17.23 -21.95
CA GLN A 50 -8.95 17.78 -21.55
C GLN A 50 -8.03 16.72 -20.94
N LEU A 51 -8.56 15.78 -20.14
CA LEU A 51 -7.83 14.65 -19.59
C LEU A 51 -7.32 13.73 -20.70
N LYS A 52 -8.16 13.44 -21.71
CA LYS A 52 -7.76 12.66 -22.89
C LYS A 52 -6.61 13.32 -23.63
N ASP A 53 -6.73 14.61 -23.91
CA ASP A 53 -5.70 15.36 -24.63
C ASP A 53 -4.41 15.47 -23.81
N SER A 54 -4.52 15.62 -22.49
CA SER A 54 -3.38 15.62 -21.57
C SER A 54 -2.64 14.28 -21.60
N PHE A 55 -3.34 13.15 -21.51
CA PHE A 55 -2.73 11.83 -21.65
C PHE A 55 -1.95 11.70 -22.97
N ILE A 56 -2.51 12.18 -24.08
CA ILE A 56 -1.81 12.18 -25.37
C ILE A 56 -0.56 13.06 -25.32
N ARG A 57 -0.66 14.29 -24.81
CA ARG A 57 0.48 15.24 -24.73
C ARG A 57 1.62 14.73 -23.86
N ILE A 58 1.33 14.11 -22.73
CA ILE A 58 2.37 13.60 -21.82
C ILE A 58 2.99 12.27 -22.29
N GLY A 59 2.41 11.63 -23.30
CA GLY A 59 2.91 10.39 -23.92
C GLY A 59 2.32 9.10 -23.36
N VAL A 60 1.14 9.14 -22.75
CA VAL A 60 0.35 7.95 -22.38
C VAL A 60 -0.31 7.38 -23.63
N ASN A 61 -0.38 6.05 -23.73
CA ASN A 61 -1.02 5.39 -24.87
C ASN A 61 -2.55 5.43 -24.73
N VAL A 62 -3.22 6.27 -25.52
CA VAL A 62 -4.69 6.35 -25.57
C VAL A 62 -5.23 5.45 -26.68
N ILE A 63 -5.82 4.33 -26.29
CA ILE A 63 -6.35 3.31 -27.20
C ILE A 63 -7.81 3.63 -27.56
N PRO A 64 -8.16 3.68 -28.86
CA PRO A 64 -9.55 3.78 -29.30
C PRO A 64 -10.44 2.67 -28.71
N TYR A 65 -11.66 3.01 -28.28
CA TYR A 65 -12.52 2.08 -27.54
C TYR A 65 -12.91 0.82 -28.35
N ASP A 66 -12.99 0.92 -29.67
CA ASP A 66 -13.23 -0.23 -30.55
C ASP A 66 -12.05 -1.23 -30.56
N GLN A 67 -10.86 -0.83 -30.14
CA GLN A 67 -9.65 -1.65 -30.13
C GLN A 67 -9.33 -2.29 -28.77
N VAL A 68 -10.09 -1.99 -27.72
CA VAL A 68 -9.81 -2.49 -26.36
C VAL A 68 -10.24 -3.94 -26.15
N TRP A 69 -10.97 -4.52 -27.09
CA TRP A 69 -11.62 -5.82 -26.93
C TRP A 69 -10.70 -6.99 -27.30
N GLU A 70 -10.80 -8.09 -26.54
CA GLU A 70 -10.26 -9.40 -26.88
C GLU A 70 -11.37 -10.46 -26.88
N GLU A 71 -11.20 -11.49 -27.71
CA GLU A 71 -12.14 -12.61 -27.77
C GLU A 71 -11.96 -13.56 -26.58
N VAL A 72 -13.08 -13.98 -26.00
CA VAL A 72 -13.11 -14.96 -24.92
C VAL A 72 -13.38 -16.35 -25.49
N PRO A 73 -12.47 -17.33 -25.30
CA PRO A 73 -12.67 -18.70 -25.75
C PRO A 73 -14.00 -19.29 -25.26
N LEU A 74 -14.70 -20.01 -26.15
CA LEU A 74 -16.02 -20.59 -25.86
C LEU A 74 -16.00 -21.50 -24.62
N SER A 75 -14.92 -22.28 -24.43
CA SER A 75 -14.73 -23.15 -23.26
C SER A 75 -14.77 -22.37 -21.94
N LYS A 76 -14.13 -21.18 -21.90
CA LYS A 76 -14.17 -20.30 -20.72
C LYS A 76 -15.57 -19.72 -20.50
N ARG A 77 -16.27 -19.35 -21.57
CA ARG A 77 -17.64 -18.79 -21.51
C ARG A 77 -18.63 -19.81 -20.97
N ILE A 78 -18.58 -21.06 -21.45
CA ILE A 78 -19.43 -22.16 -20.97
C ILE A 78 -19.13 -22.48 -19.50
N ASN A 79 -17.85 -22.53 -19.13
CA ASN A 79 -17.46 -22.77 -17.73
C ASN A 79 -17.98 -21.65 -16.80
N ARG A 80 -17.87 -20.38 -17.21
CA ARG A 80 -18.44 -19.24 -16.47
C ARG A 80 -19.95 -19.38 -16.31
N LEU A 81 -20.66 -19.70 -17.41
CA LEU A 81 -22.11 -19.89 -17.39
C LEU A 81 -22.51 -20.99 -16.41
N PHE A 82 -21.86 -22.15 -16.47
CA PHE A 82 -22.12 -23.26 -15.56
C PHE A 82 -21.88 -22.86 -14.10
N LYS A 83 -20.78 -22.15 -13.82
CA LYS A 83 -20.48 -21.65 -12.46
C LYS A 83 -21.55 -20.69 -11.94
N PHE A 84 -22.04 -19.78 -12.77
CA PHE A 84 -23.10 -18.85 -12.37
C PHE A 84 -24.45 -19.55 -12.16
N LEU A 85 -24.80 -20.50 -13.04
CA LEU A 85 -26.01 -21.32 -12.88
C LEU A 85 -25.95 -22.16 -11.60
N LEU A 86 -24.82 -22.81 -11.34
CA LEU A 86 -24.59 -23.58 -10.12
C LEU A 86 -24.63 -22.68 -8.87
N ASN A 87 -24.00 -21.51 -8.92
CA ASN A 87 -24.06 -20.53 -7.83
C ASN A 87 -25.51 -20.09 -7.53
N ASN A 88 -26.28 -19.74 -8.55
CA ASN A 88 -27.69 -19.35 -8.40
C ASN A 88 -28.55 -20.50 -7.86
N LEU A 89 -28.28 -21.74 -8.29
CA LEU A 89 -28.94 -22.94 -7.77
C LEU A 89 -28.61 -23.17 -6.28
N ILE A 90 -27.33 -23.07 -5.90
CA ILE A 90 -26.90 -23.20 -4.49
C ILE A 90 -27.53 -22.11 -3.64
N TRP A 91 -27.57 -20.86 -4.13
CA TRP A 91 -28.24 -19.75 -3.45
C TRP A 91 -29.72 -20.06 -3.22
N LEU A 92 -30.44 -20.53 -4.25
CA LEU A 92 -31.85 -20.89 -4.16
C LEU A 92 -32.08 -22.02 -3.13
N ILE A 93 -31.29 -23.09 -3.18
CA ILE A 93 -31.36 -24.20 -2.23
C ILE A 93 -31.14 -23.71 -0.80
N ARG A 94 -30.09 -22.92 -0.54
CA ARG A 94 -29.83 -22.36 0.78
C ARG A 94 -30.97 -21.47 1.26
N LYS A 95 -31.57 -20.68 0.37
CA LYS A 95 -32.71 -19.80 0.68
C LYS A 95 -33.94 -20.60 1.08
N ILE A 96 -34.25 -21.67 0.35
CA ILE A 96 -35.35 -22.59 0.67
C ILE A 96 -35.12 -23.30 2.00
N LEU A 97 -33.88 -23.74 2.27
CA LEU A 97 -33.50 -24.44 3.49
C LEU A 97 -33.22 -23.51 4.70
N MET A 98 -33.46 -22.20 4.56
CA MET A 98 -33.15 -21.18 5.58
C MET A 98 -31.72 -21.25 6.13
N LEU A 99 -30.77 -21.71 5.31
CA LEU A 99 -29.36 -21.79 5.67
C LEU A 99 -28.69 -20.42 5.55
N PRO A 100 -27.58 -20.18 6.28
CA PRO A 100 -26.78 -18.97 6.13
C PRO A 100 -26.38 -18.75 4.66
N GLN A 101 -26.70 -17.57 4.14
CA GLN A 101 -26.44 -17.19 2.75
C GLN A 101 -24.97 -16.84 2.56
N LYS A 102 -24.23 -17.75 1.92
CA LYS A 102 -22.85 -17.50 1.48
C LYS A 102 -22.76 -17.14 -0.01
N ASN A 103 -23.77 -17.51 -0.78
CA ASN A 103 -23.90 -17.25 -2.20
C ASN A 103 -24.83 -16.04 -2.40
N PHE A 104 -24.86 -15.49 -3.61
CA PHE A 104 -25.71 -14.36 -3.99
C PHE A 104 -26.33 -14.63 -5.35
N LEU A 105 -27.46 -13.98 -5.63
CA LEU A 105 -28.14 -14.10 -6.92
C LEU A 105 -27.40 -13.26 -7.97
N VAL A 106 -27.02 -13.89 -9.08
CA VAL A 106 -26.48 -13.20 -10.26
C VAL A 106 -27.62 -13.00 -11.26
N SER A 107 -27.88 -11.75 -11.65
CA SER A 107 -28.91 -11.43 -12.63
C SER A 107 -28.59 -12.04 -14.00
N TRP A 108 -29.62 -12.37 -14.78
CA TRP A 108 -29.42 -12.93 -16.13
C TRP A 108 -28.64 -11.98 -17.05
N ARG A 109 -28.82 -10.66 -16.89
CA ARG A 109 -28.07 -9.64 -17.64
C ARG A 109 -26.58 -9.66 -17.28
N ALA A 110 -26.24 -9.72 -15.99
CA ALA A 110 -24.85 -9.85 -15.55
C ALA A 110 -24.24 -11.17 -16.05
N ILE A 111 -24.97 -12.29 -16.02
CA ILE A 111 -24.50 -13.56 -16.61
C ILE A 111 -24.22 -13.39 -18.10
N LYS A 112 -25.16 -12.79 -18.86
CA LYS A 112 -25.00 -12.54 -20.29
C LYS A 112 -23.76 -11.68 -20.58
N GLY A 113 -23.54 -10.62 -19.80
CA GLY A 113 -22.34 -9.77 -19.90
C GLY A 113 -21.05 -10.52 -19.61
N ARG A 114 -20.97 -11.25 -18.49
CA ARG A 114 -19.76 -12.01 -18.10
C ARG A 114 -19.45 -13.21 -19.00
N CYS A 115 -20.47 -13.71 -19.69
CA CYS A 115 -20.37 -14.78 -20.69
C CYS A 115 -20.34 -14.25 -22.14
N ALA A 116 -20.18 -12.94 -22.33
CA ALA A 116 -20.02 -12.35 -23.65
C ALA A 116 -18.83 -12.95 -24.40
N SER A 117 -18.86 -12.83 -25.73
CA SER A 117 -17.77 -13.26 -26.61
C SER A 117 -16.54 -12.37 -26.51
N THR A 118 -16.67 -11.17 -25.95
CA THR A 118 -15.60 -10.18 -25.83
C THR A 118 -15.45 -9.69 -24.39
N GLN A 119 -14.23 -9.27 -24.04
CA GLN A 119 -13.89 -8.60 -22.78
C GLN A 119 -12.78 -7.58 -23.04
N PHE A 120 -12.47 -6.70 -22.09
CA PHE A 120 -11.34 -5.79 -22.23
C PHE A 120 -10.01 -6.55 -22.14
N LYS A 121 -9.05 -6.16 -23.00
CA LYS A 121 -7.66 -6.61 -22.93
C LYS A 121 -7.07 -6.27 -21.57
N SER A 122 -6.21 -7.14 -21.06
CA SER A 122 -5.45 -6.91 -19.82
C SER A 122 -4.53 -5.68 -19.97
N GLY A 123 -4.35 -4.91 -18.89
CA GLY A 123 -3.47 -3.75 -18.86
C GLY A 123 -4.08 -2.45 -19.40
N ILE A 124 -5.37 -2.46 -19.77
CA ILE A 124 -6.09 -1.25 -20.19
C ILE A 124 -6.86 -0.65 -19.01
N THR A 125 -6.59 0.62 -18.74
CA THR A 125 -7.35 1.46 -17.82
C THR A 125 -8.51 2.12 -18.54
N VAL A 126 -9.69 2.07 -17.93
CA VAL A 126 -10.92 2.57 -18.55
C VAL A 126 -11.41 3.81 -17.83
N VAL A 127 -11.53 4.91 -18.56
CA VAL A 127 -12.06 6.18 -18.06
C VAL A 127 -13.55 6.27 -18.40
N CYS A 128 -14.39 6.37 -17.38
CA CYS A 128 -15.83 6.50 -17.48
C CYS A 128 -16.26 7.91 -17.05
N THR A 129 -17.05 8.60 -17.85
CA THR A 129 -17.51 9.98 -17.55
C THR A 129 -18.98 9.97 -17.14
N GLY A 130 -19.26 10.48 -15.95
CA GLY A 130 -20.59 10.60 -15.37
C GLY A 130 -21.22 9.26 -14.98
N GLU A 131 -22.56 9.25 -14.99
CA GLU A 131 -23.38 8.12 -14.57
C GLU A 131 -23.62 7.12 -15.70
N VAL A 132 -23.56 5.83 -15.37
CA VAL A 132 -23.82 4.73 -16.30
C VAL A 132 -24.76 3.75 -15.64
N ASP A 133 -25.63 3.11 -16.42
CA ASP A 133 -26.52 2.07 -15.90
C ASP A 133 -25.75 0.92 -15.23
N THR A 134 -26.33 0.35 -14.18
CA THR A 134 -25.75 -0.74 -13.37
C THR A 134 -25.26 -1.93 -14.20
N ASP A 135 -26.00 -2.30 -15.25
CA ASP A 135 -25.67 -3.43 -16.13
C ASP A 135 -24.64 -3.06 -17.23
N SER A 136 -24.29 -1.78 -17.34
CA SER A 136 -23.37 -1.22 -18.35
C SER A 136 -22.06 -0.72 -17.74
N LEU A 137 -21.86 -0.87 -16.42
CA LEU A 137 -20.61 -0.48 -15.77
C LEU A 137 -19.40 -1.16 -16.44
N PRO A 138 -18.25 -0.47 -16.60
CA PRO A 138 -17.04 -1.05 -17.19
C PRO A 138 -16.62 -2.37 -16.51
N MET A 139 -16.92 -2.51 -15.21
CA MET A 139 -16.72 -3.72 -14.42
C MET A 139 -17.29 -5.00 -15.04
N GLN A 140 -18.38 -4.90 -15.79
CA GLN A 140 -18.99 -6.07 -16.44
C GLN A 140 -18.05 -6.70 -17.47
N TYR A 141 -17.17 -5.88 -18.08
CA TYR A 141 -16.33 -6.25 -19.22
C TYR A 141 -14.87 -6.53 -18.84
N ILE A 142 -14.46 -6.26 -17.60
CA ILE A 142 -13.06 -6.47 -17.19
C ILE A 142 -12.79 -7.91 -16.75
N ARG A 143 -11.55 -8.37 -16.92
CA ARG A 143 -11.16 -9.70 -16.43
C ARG A 143 -11.02 -9.71 -14.91
N ASN A 144 -10.27 -8.75 -14.38
CA ASN A 144 -10.10 -8.51 -12.96
C ASN A 144 -9.70 -7.04 -12.70
N PHE A 145 -10.05 -6.54 -11.53
CA PHE A 145 -9.76 -5.16 -11.06
C PHE A 145 -8.27 -4.82 -10.91
N LYS A 146 -7.38 -5.82 -10.94
CA LYS A 146 -5.93 -5.63 -10.77
C LYS A 146 -5.23 -5.35 -12.10
N GLU A 147 -5.73 -5.97 -13.18
CA GLU A 147 -5.20 -5.83 -14.54
C GLU A 147 -5.90 -4.73 -15.33
N ASN A 148 -7.11 -4.33 -14.90
CA ASN A 148 -7.88 -3.28 -15.54
C ASN A 148 -8.35 -2.31 -14.46
N SER A 149 -7.67 -1.17 -14.35
CA SER A 149 -8.11 -0.08 -13.48
C SER A 149 -9.29 0.65 -14.12
N ILE A 150 -10.24 1.11 -13.31
CA ILE A 150 -11.32 1.99 -13.75
C ILE A 150 -11.13 3.35 -13.09
N ILE A 151 -11.33 4.40 -13.88
CA ILE A 151 -11.38 5.78 -13.44
C ILE A 151 -12.78 6.29 -13.73
N THR A 152 -13.45 6.86 -12.74
CA THR A 152 -14.76 7.50 -12.93
C THR A 152 -14.63 8.99 -12.72
N ILE A 153 -15.07 9.79 -13.69
CA ILE A 153 -15.14 11.25 -13.60
C ILE A 153 -16.58 11.60 -13.24
N VAL A 154 -16.78 12.31 -12.12
CA VAL A 154 -18.10 12.69 -11.61
C VAL A 154 -18.10 14.14 -11.17
N ASP A 155 -19.27 14.76 -11.02
CA ASP A 155 -19.37 16.08 -10.43
C ASP A 155 -18.85 16.07 -8.98
N PHE A 156 -18.46 17.24 -8.48
CA PHE A 156 -18.03 17.39 -7.09
C PHE A 156 -19.17 16.97 -6.15
N PRO A 157 -18.94 16.12 -5.13
CA PRO A 157 -20.03 15.64 -4.30
C PRO A 157 -20.55 16.77 -3.40
N ASP A 158 -21.88 16.95 -3.35
CA ASP A 158 -22.53 18.04 -2.59
C ASP A 158 -22.22 18.03 -1.09
N GLU A 159 -21.91 16.85 -0.53
CA GLU A 159 -21.72 16.65 0.91
C GLU A 159 -20.31 16.99 1.40
N VAL A 160 -19.38 17.32 0.50
CA VAL A 160 -17.99 17.65 0.85
C VAL A 160 -17.46 18.82 0.04
N ASP A 161 -16.72 19.69 0.71
CA ASP A 161 -15.92 20.75 0.13
C ASP A 161 -14.43 20.58 0.51
N GLU A 162 -13.57 21.51 0.12
CA GLU A 162 -12.13 21.43 0.39
C GLU A 162 -11.73 21.59 1.87
N ASN A 163 -12.64 22.12 2.70
CA ASN A 163 -12.42 22.35 4.13
C ASN A 163 -13.09 21.28 5.00
N SER A 164 -13.77 20.33 4.37
CA SER A 164 -14.46 19.25 5.05
C SER A 164 -13.48 18.35 5.79
N GLU A 165 -13.93 17.74 6.88
CA GLU A 165 -13.06 16.91 7.67
C GLU A 165 -12.67 15.64 6.90
N PHE A 166 -11.51 15.06 7.27
CA PHE A 166 -11.02 13.82 6.68
C PHE A 166 -12.10 12.72 6.64
N HIS A 167 -12.91 12.60 7.69
CA HIS A 167 -13.94 11.59 7.78
C HIS A 167 -15.05 11.76 6.74
N ASP A 168 -15.40 12.99 6.38
CA ASP A 168 -16.44 13.29 5.40
C ASP A 168 -15.95 12.94 3.99
N HIS A 169 -14.75 13.42 3.63
CA HIS A 169 -14.06 13.02 2.40
C HIS A 169 -13.91 11.50 2.28
N PHE A 170 -13.49 10.86 3.37
CA PHE A 170 -13.32 9.42 3.42
C PHE A 170 -14.66 8.68 3.21
N ASN A 171 -15.74 9.18 3.82
CA ASN A 171 -17.07 8.61 3.67
C ASN A 171 -17.57 8.74 2.23
N ALA A 172 -17.46 9.92 1.64
CA ALA A 172 -17.83 10.21 0.26
C ALA A 172 -17.05 9.32 -0.72
N ALA A 173 -15.73 9.24 -0.57
CA ALA A 173 -14.85 8.42 -1.40
C ALA A 173 -15.26 6.94 -1.39
N MET A 174 -15.46 6.36 -0.21
CA MET A 174 -15.85 4.94 -0.09
C MET A 174 -17.22 4.65 -0.71
N SER A 175 -18.16 5.60 -0.58
CA SER A 175 -19.48 5.50 -1.23
C SER A 175 -19.33 5.51 -2.75
N LEU A 176 -18.53 6.42 -3.32
CA LEU A 176 -18.30 6.53 -4.76
C LEU A 176 -17.58 5.29 -5.32
N PHE A 177 -16.56 4.77 -4.63
CA PHE A 177 -15.89 3.53 -5.08
C PHE A 177 -16.83 2.33 -5.15
N ALA A 178 -17.66 2.14 -4.13
CA ALA A 178 -18.61 1.02 -4.09
C ALA A 178 -19.74 1.20 -5.11
N TYR A 179 -20.23 2.44 -5.27
CA TYR A 179 -21.32 2.75 -6.18
C TYR A 179 -20.89 2.61 -7.65
N HIS A 180 -19.73 3.15 -8.03
CA HIS A 180 -19.24 3.10 -9.42
C HIS A 180 -18.40 1.88 -9.74
N MET A 181 -18.01 1.08 -8.74
CA MET A 181 -17.12 -0.07 -8.91
C MET A 181 -15.80 0.33 -9.59
N THR A 182 -15.15 1.36 -9.05
CA THR A 182 -14.00 2.03 -9.66
C THR A 182 -12.78 2.04 -8.74
N ASN A 183 -11.59 2.27 -9.30
CA ASN A 183 -10.32 2.35 -8.55
C ASN A 183 -9.93 3.78 -8.20
N ILE A 184 -10.27 4.73 -9.09
CA ILE A 184 -9.98 6.14 -8.94
C ILE A 184 -11.26 6.90 -9.27
N VAL A 185 -11.62 7.86 -8.43
CA VAL A 185 -12.69 8.83 -8.73
C VAL A 185 -12.03 10.18 -8.92
N ILE A 186 -12.38 10.85 -10.01
CA ILE A 186 -12.03 12.24 -10.26
C ILE A 186 -13.30 13.06 -10.14
N SER A 187 -13.39 13.85 -9.07
CA SER A 187 -14.51 14.76 -8.82
C SER A 187 -14.20 16.12 -9.43
N VAL A 188 -15.12 16.69 -10.21
CA VAL A 188 -14.87 17.89 -11.01
C VAL A 188 -15.94 18.94 -10.73
N SER A 189 -15.50 20.20 -10.68
CA SER A 189 -16.33 21.39 -10.66
C SER A 189 -15.83 22.38 -11.71
N ASP A 190 -16.42 23.57 -11.78
CA ASP A 190 -16.14 24.53 -12.85
C ASP A 190 -14.69 25.06 -12.84
N ASP A 191 -14.04 25.11 -11.68
CA ASP A 191 -12.71 25.70 -11.49
C ASP A 191 -11.67 24.77 -10.84
N LYS A 192 -12.11 23.64 -10.28
CA LYS A 192 -11.23 22.68 -9.58
C LYS A 192 -11.65 21.23 -9.78
N TRP A 193 -10.71 20.34 -9.51
CA TRP A 193 -10.91 18.90 -9.52
C TRP A 193 -10.17 18.23 -8.36
N MET A 194 -10.66 17.08 -7.94
CA MET A 194 -10.16 16.32 -6.80
C MET A 194 -10.02 14.85 -7.17
N VAL A 195 -9.01 14.20 -6.60
CA VAL A 195 -8.77 12.76 -6.82
C VAL A 195 -9.06 12.00 -5.55
N TYR A 196 -9.99 11.05 -5.62
CA TYR A 196 -10.06 9.98 -4.65
C TYR A 196 -9.40 8.72 -5.19
N ASN A 197 -8.57 8.10 -4.36
CA ASN A 197 -8.19 6.70 -4.50
C ASN A 197 -8.33 6.00 -3.13
N PHE A 198 -7.95 4.74 -3.06
CA PHE A 198 -7.98 3.97 -1.81
C PHE A 198 -6.91 4.39 -0.77
N ASN A 199 -6.06 5.39 -1.05
CA ASN A 199 -5.05 5.91 -0.12
C ASN A 199 -5.63 6.93 0.88
N ALA A 200 -6.96 7.10 0.96
CA ALA A 200 -7.66 8.03 1.86
C ALA A 200 -7.23 9.53 1.78
N SER A 201 -6.36 9.90 0.85
CA SER A 201 -6.02 11.29 0.53
C SER A 201 -6.90 11.82 -0.59
N HIS A 202 -7.13 13.12 -0.57
CA HIS A 202 -8.04 13.86 -1.44
C HIS A 202 -7.38 15.15 -1.94
N PRO A 203 -6.31 15.07 -2.75
CA PRO A 203 -5.69 16.25 -3.32
C PRO A 203 -6.69 17.01 -4.21
N VAL A 204 -6.73 18.33 -4.04
CA VAL A 204 -7.54 19.26 -4.83
C VAL A 204 -6.60 20.09 -5.71
N PHE A 205 -6.94 20.20 -6.98
CA PHE A 205 -6.16 20.88 -8.00
C PHE A 205 -7.05 21.91 -8.70
N LYS A 206 -6.46 23.02 -9.12
CA LYS A 206 -7.14 23.98 -9.99
C LYS A 206 -7.14 23.48 -11.43
N PHE A 207 -8.17 23.87 -12.18
CA PHE A 207 -8.37 23.42 -13.54
C PHE A 207 -7.33 23.99 -14.53
N ASP A 208 -6.94 25.26 -14.34
CA ASP A 208 -6.07 26.00 -15.27
C ASP A 208 -4.57 25.97 -14.89
N GLU A 209 -4.20 25.28 -13.81
CA GLU A 209 -2.84 25.29 -13.26
C GLU A 209 -2.16 23.93 -13.45
N ASP A 210 -1.03 23.92 -14.17
CA ASP A 210 -0.12 22.77 -14.29
C ASP A 210 -0.82 21.44 -14.63
N PHE A 211 -1.91 21.47 -15.41
CA PHE A 211 -2.79 20.32 -15.63
C PHE A 211 -2.01 19.07 -16.07
N ASP A 212 -1.17 19.17 -17.10
CA ASP A 212 -0.38 18.04 -17.63
C ASP A 212 0.61 17.49 -16.59
N LYS A 213 1.22 18.37 -15.80
CA LYS A 213 2.11 17.98 -14.71
C LYS A 213 1.33 17.26 -13.61
N ASN A 214 0.18 17.79 -13.20
CA ASN A 214 -0.69 17.18 -12.20
C ASN A 214 -1.20 15.80 -12.63
N ILE A 215 -1.58 15.62 -13.91
CA ILE A 215 -1.92 14.30 -14.45
C ILE A 215 -0.70 13.37 -14.42
N LYS A 216 0.46 13.85 -14.86
CA LYS A 216 1.70 13.05 -14.87
C LYS A 216 2.13 12.63 -13.47
N GLU A 217 2.04 13.49 -12.47
CA GLU A 217 2.58 13.24 -11.13
C GLU A 217 1.56 12.57 -10.19
N ALA A 218 0.28 12.91 -10.28
CA ALA A 218 -0.75 12.41 -9.36
C ALA A 218 -1.58 11.25 -9.92
N ILE A 219 -1.82 11.18 -11.23
CA ILE A 219 -2.71 10.18 -11.83
C ILE A 219 -1.93 9.01 -12.44
N VAL A 220 -0.93 9.29 -13.29
CA VAL A 220 -0.16 8.24 -13.98
C VAL A 220 0.43 7.20 -12.99
N PRO A 221 1.06 7.57 -11.86
CA PRO A 221 1.61 6.59 -10.93
C PRO A 221 0.55 5.69 -10.28
N LYS A 222 -0.66 6.23 -10.05
CA LYS A 222 -1.78 5.45 -9.49
C LYS A 222 -2.34 4.44 -10.47
N ILE A 223 -2.27 4.76 -11.77
CA ILE A 223 -2.67 3.83 -12.85
C ILE A 223 -1.61 2.76 -13.06
N ALA A 224 -0.34 3.16 -13.14
CA ALA A 224 0.78 2.27 -13.43
C ALA A 224 1.07 1.29 -12.28
N ALA A 225 0.86 1.73 -11.04
CA ALA A 225 1.04 0.94 -9.83
C ALA A 225 -0.28 0.85 -9.03
N PRO A 226 -1.24 0.04 -9.50
CA PRO A 226 -2.49 -0.16 -8.78
C PRO A 226 -2.24 -0.94 -7.48
N ILE A 227 -3.10 -0.73 -6.48
CA ILE A 227 -3.03 -1.47 -5.21
C ILE A 227 -3.08 -2.97 -5.50
N SER A 228 -2.08 -3.68 -5.00
CA SER A 228 -1.98 -5.12 -5.15
C SER A 228 -1.64 -5.77 -3.82
N PRO A 229 -2.65 -6.03 -2.98
CA PRO A 229 -2.48 -6.73 -1.72
C PRO A 229 -1.70 -8.02 -1.88
N HIS A 230 -0.78 -8.30 -0.96
CA HIS A 230 -0.22 -9.64 -0.85
C HIS A 230 -1.31 -10.65 -0.54
N LYS A 231 -1.28 -11.74 -1.30
CA LYS A 231 -2.13 -12.90 -1.06
C LYS A 231 -1.48 -13.74 0.02
N PHE A 232 -2.31 -14.50 0.73
CA PHE A 232 -1.79 -15.46 1.69
C PHE A 232 -0.87 -16.51 1.05
N SER A 233 -1.07 -16.82 -0.23
CA SER A 233 -0.21 -17.71 -1.02
C SER A 233 1.19 -17.16 -1.29
N ASP A 234 1.43 -15.87 -1.07
CA ASP A 234 2.73 -15.24 -1.26
C ASP A 234 3.65 -15.48 -0.04
N PHE A 235 3.14 -16.11 1.02
CA PHE A 235 3.86 -16.38 2.26
C PHE A 235 4.13 -17.87 2.44
N VAL A 236 5.33 -18.18 2.95
CA VAL A 236 5.61 -19.47 3.57
C VAL A 236 4.98 -19.46 4.96
N ILE A 237 4.09 -20.42 5.23
CA ILE A 237 3.48 -20.55 6.55
C ILE A 237 4.45 -21.32 7.44
N ASP A 238 4.90 -20.70 8.52
CA ASP A 238 5.74 -21.38 9.49
C ASP A 238 4.93 -22.50 10.18
N PRO A 239 5.51 -23.70 10.34
CA PRO A 239 4.81 -24.83 10.95
C PRO A 239 4.52 -24.59 12.43
N ASP A 240 5.41 -23.85 13.10
CA ASP A 240 5.26 -23.49 14.50
C ASP A 240 4.29 -22.32 14.67
N ARG A 241 3.45 -22.39 15.69
CA ARG A 241 2.56 -21.29 16.09
C ARG A 241 3.12 -20.56 17.30
N PHE A 242 2.95 -19.24 17.35
CA PHE A 242 3.43 -18.44 18.49
C PHE A 242 2.36 -18.31 19.58
N SER A 243 2.81 -18.11 20.81
CA SER A 243 1.97 -17.76 21.95
C SER A 243 2.22 -16.29 22.30
N PHE A 244 1.15 -15.53 22.56
CA PHE A 244 1.28 -14.17 23.06
C PHE A 244 1.79 -14.12 24.51
N GLU A 245 1.71 -15.24 25.24
CA GLU A 245 2.27 -15.39 26.60
C GLU A 245 3.76 -15.77 26.60
N ASP A 246 4.39 -15.89 25.42
CA ASP A 246 5.83 -16.14 25.36
C ASP A 246 6.61 -14.93 25.87
N ASN A 247 7.48 -15.16 26.85
CA ASN A 247 8.31 -14.12 27.46
C ASN A 247 9.15 -13.37 26.42
N PHE A 248 9.54 -14.03 25.33
CA PHE A 248 10.29 -13.40 24.25
C PHE A 248 9.53 -12.22 23.60
N PHE A 249 8.20 -12.30 23.49
CA PHE A 249 7.38 -11.24 22.88
C PHE A 249 6.78 -10.26 23.89
N LYS A 250 7.05 -10.45 25.19
CA LYS A 250 6.38 -9.71 26.28
C LYS A 250 6.51 -8.19 26.13
N HIS A 251 7.70 -7.70 25.80
CA HIS A 251 7.94 -6.26 25.59
C HIS A 251 7.20 -5.74 24.36
N SER A 252 7.34 -6.37 23.20
CA SER A 252 6.68 -5.94 21.96
C SER A 252 5.15 -5.97 22.06
N ILE A 253 4.58 -6.94 22.79
CA ILE A 253 3.13 -7.02 23.06
C ILE A 253 2.69 -5.91 24.00
N PHE A 254 3.49 -5.59 25.02
CA PHE A 254 3.23 -4.44 25.89
C PHE A 254 3.20 -3.13 25.08
N GLU A 255 4.22 -2.91 24.23
CA GLU A 255 4.30 -1.73 23.37
C GLU A 255 3.07 -1.60 22.48
N LEU A 256 2.67 -2.67 21.79
CA LEU A 256 1.48 -2.66 20.93
C LEU A 256 0.19 -2.42 21.73
N LYS A 257 -0.03 -3.13 22.85
CA LYS A 257 -1.26 -2.99 23.65
C LYS A 257 -1.38 -1.59 24.26
N LYS A 258 -0.31 -1.13 24.91
CA LYS A 258 -0.32 0.15 25.62
C LYS A 258 -0.33 1.32 24.63
N GLY A 259 0.46 1.23 23.56
CA GLY A 259 0.47 2.20 22.47
C GLY A 259 -0.90 2.30 21.79
N ALA A 260 -1.55 1.17 21.48
CA ALA A 260 -2.91 1.15 20.91
C ALA A 260 -3.94 1.92 21.76
N ILE A 261 -3.92 1.72 23.08
CA ILE A 261 -4.81 2.43 24.02
C ILE A 261 -4.55 3.94 24.03
N LEU A 262 -3.29 4.37 23.90
CA LEU A 262 -2.94 5.79 23.86
C LEU A 262 -3.30 6.40 22.50
N PHE A 263 -3.01 5.71 21.41
CA PHE A 263 -3.37 6.15 20.06
C PHE A 263 -4.87 6.28 19.84
N GLU A 264 -5.72 5.50 20.51
CA GLU A 264 -7.18 5.69 20.47
C GLU A 264 -7.57 7.13 20.82
N LYS A 265 -6.85 7.74 21.77
CA LYS A 265 -7.14 9.11 22.24
C LYS A 265 -6.70 10.19 21.26
N THR A 266 -5.86 9.85 20.27
CA THR A 266 -5.36 10.80 19.26
C THR A 266 -6.31 10.97 18.07
N GLY A 267 -7.20 10.00 17.84
CA GLY A 267 -8.09 10.00 16.67
C GLY A 267 -7.40 9.65 15.34
N LEU A 268 -6.09 9.33 15.32
CA LEU A 268 -5.34 9.06 14.09
C LEU A 268 -5.65 7.71 13.41
N PHE A 269 -6.38 6.82 14.08
CA PHE A 269 -6.78 5.53 13.54
C PHE A 269 -8.31 5.46 13.43
N PRO A 270 -8.88 5.90 12.29
CA PRO A 270 -10.32 5.91 12.11
C PRO A 270 -10.87 4.48 12.15
N LYS A 271 -12.11 4.33 12.65
CA LYS A 271 -12.80 3.04 12.63
C LYS A 271 -12.93 2.56 11.19
N GLY A 272 -12.51 1.32 10.95
CA GLY A 272 -12.66 0.70 9.62
C GLY A 272 -14.13 0.59 9.22
N LYS A 273 -14.40 0.59 7.92
CA LYS A 273 -15.74 0.35 7.37
C LYS A 273 -15.94 -1.10 6.99
N SER A 274 -17.13 -1.63 7.30
CA SER A 274 -17.54 -2.93 6.78
C SER A 274 -17.90 -2.81 5.31
N LEU A 275 -17.49 -3.80 4.50
CA LEU A 275 -17.97 -3.90 3.12
C LEU A 275 -19.48 -4.09 3.03
N ASP A 276 -20.11 -4.51 4.13
CA ASP A 276 -21.55 -4.69 4.16
C ASP A 276 -22.35 -3.40 4.22
N GLU A 277 -21.71 -2.31 4.64
CA GLU A 277 -22.32 -0.99 4.84
C GLU A 277 -22.18 -0.08 3.61
N LEU A 278 -21.40 -0.49 2.61
CA LEU A 278 -21.13 0.33 1.44
C LEU A 278 -22.27 0.24 0.41
N PRO A 279 -22.56 1.35 -0.32
CA PRO A 279 -23.71 1.45 -1.22
C PRO A 279 -23.44 0.79 -2.58
N PHE A 280 -23.19 -0.52 -2.59
CA PHE A 280 -23.08 -1.28 -3.83
C PHE A 280 -24.42 -1.31 -4.57
N ARG A 281 -24.40 -1.06 -5.88
CA ARG A 281 -25.63 -1.11 -6.71
C ARG A 281 -26.30 -2.48 -6.77
N HIS A 282 -25.56 -3.56 -6.49
CA HIS A 282 -26.06 -4.94 -6.52
C HIS A 282 -25.16 -5.88 -5.68
N ASP A 283 -25.71 -6.97 -5.15
CA ASP A 283 -24.96 -7.99 -4.37
C ASP A 283 -23.79 -8.61 -5.15
N PHE A 284 -23.93 -8.68 -6.48
CA PHE A 284 -22.84 -9.12 -7.37
C PHE A 284 -21.64 -8.18 -7.30
N HIS A 285 -21.87 -6.86 -7.33
CA HIS A 285 -20.82 -5.85 -7.22
C HIS A 285 -20.13 -5.93 -5.86
N LYS A 286 -20.92 -6.09 -4.80
CA LYS A 286 -20.43 -6.34 -3.45
C LYS A 286 -19.54 -7.59 -3.37
N HIS A 287 -19.92 -8.67 -4.05
CA HIS A 287 -19.09 -9.86 -4.13
C HIS A 287 -17.77 -9.63 -4.87
N ILE A 288 -17.78 -8.92 -6.02
CA ILE A 288 -16.53 -8.56 -6.70
C ILE A 288 -15.66 -7.69 -5.80
N GLY A 289 -16.24 -6.71 -5.09
CA GLY A 289 -15.51 -5.91 -4.11
C GLY A 289 -14.84 -6.77 -3.02
N ARG A 290 -15.55 -7.76 -2.47
CA ARG A 290 -14.97 -8.74 -1.53
C ARG A 290 -13.82 -9.53 -2.15
N LEU A 291 -13.95 -10.00 -3.40
CA LEU A 291 -12.88 -10.71 -4.10
C LEU A 291 -11.66 -9.82 -4.36
N HIS A 292 -11.88 -8.55 -4.73
CA HIS A 292 -10.80 -7.58 -4.96
C HIS A 292 -9.98 -7.36 -3.68
N LEU A 293 -10.64 -7.36 -2.52
CA LEU A 293 -10.01 -7.21 -1.22
C LEU A 293 -9.51 -8.54 -0.61
N ASP A 294 -9.43 -9.62 -1.38
CA ASP A 294 -9.02 -10.97 -0.94
C ASP A 294 -9.85 -11.51 0.24
N GLU A 295 -11.18 -11.33 0.16
CA GLU A 295 -12.16 -11.79 1.16
C GLU A 295 -11.96 -11.18 2.57
N ARG A 296 -11.28 -10.04 2.66
CA ARG A 296 -11.20 -9.27 3.90
C ARG A 296 -12.58 -8.71 4.24
N ASN A 297 -12.96 -8.80 5.52
CA ASN A 297 -14.29 -8.36 6.01
C ASN A 297 -14.43 -6.83 6.14
N GLY A 298 -13.34 -6.08 5.99
CA GLY A 298 -13.34 -4.63 6.09
C GLY A 298 -12.00 -4.02 5.68
N MET A 299 -12.00 -2.71 5.47
CA MET A 299 -10.80 -1.92 5.18
C MET A 299 -10.36 -1.21 6.46
N SER A 300 -9.11 -1.45 6.88
CA SER A 300 -8.50 -0.74 8.01
C SER A 300 -7.49 0.26 7.48
N PHE A 301 -7.50 1.47 8.04
CA PHE A 301 -6.66 2.57 7.63
C PHE A 301 -5.53 2.73 8.63
N GLY A 302 -4.30 2.77 8.14
CA GLY A 302 -3.11 2.78 8.97
C GLY A 302 -2.77 1.40 9.52
N PHE A 303 -1.60 1.33 10.13
CA PHE A 303 -1.19 0.15 10.90
C PHE A 303 -0.35 0.56 12.10
N ILE A 304 -0.34 -0.32 13.09
CA ILE A 304 0.70 -0.37 14.12
C ILE A 304 1.38 -1.72 14.01
N ALA A 305 2.70 -1.70 14.03
CA ALA A 305 3.56 -2.87 13.96
C ALA A 305 4.78 -2.64 14.87
N PHE A 306 5.40 -3.74 15.26
CA PHE A 306 6.59 -3.69 16.10
C PHE A 306 7.64 -4.65 15.55
N GLN A 307 8.75 -4.11 15.05
CA GLN A 307 9.90 -4.93 14.73
C GLN A 307 10.47 -5.46 16.04
N ILE A 308 10.50 -6.78 16.19
CA ILE A 308 11.02 -7.41 17.40
C ILE A 308 12.57 -7.34 17.41
N PRO A 309 13.22 -7.54 18.57
CA PRO A 309 14.68 -7.55 18.68
C PRO A 309 15.34 -8.35 17.55
N THR A 310 16.21 -7.69 16.79
CA THR A 310 16.86 -8.27 15.62
C THR A 310 18.34 -8.47 15.95
N LYS A 311 18.83 -9.70 15.83
CA LYS A 311 20.27 -9.98 15.98
C LYS A 311 21.04 -9.29 14.86
N LEU A 312 21.96 -8.40 15.20
CA LEU A 312 22.70 -7.61 14.22
C LEU A 312 24.04 -8.26 13.89
N SER A 313 24.45 -8.14 12.64
CA SER A 313 25.84 -8.36 12.22
C SER A 313 26.54 -7.01 12.16
N LYS A 314 27.83 -6.96 12.46
CA LYS A 314 28.60 -5.72 12.21
C LYS A 314 28.85 -5.63 10.71
N ALA A 315 28.57 -4.48 10.10
CA ALA A 315 29.07 -4.21 8.76
C ALA A 315 30.60 -4.27 8.74
N GLU A 316 31.18 -4.82 7.67
CA GLU A 316 32.62 -4.97 7.49
C GLU A 316 33.11 -4.21 6.25
N GLU A 317 34.37 -3.78 6.24
CA GLU A 317 34.96 -3.09 5.09
C GLU A 317 35.03 -4.05 3.89
N ILE A 318 34.79 -3.53 2.68
CA ILE A 318 34.76 -4.38 1.47
C ILE A 318 36.07 -5.14 1.25
N SER A 319 37.22 -4.55 1.58
CA SER A 319 38.53 -5.20 1.46
C SER A 319 38.64 -6.41 2.39
N GLU A 320 38.20 -6.28 3.64
CA GLU A 320 38.21 -7.38 4.62
C GLU A 320 37.25 -8.51 4.21
N PHE A 321 36.13 -8.15 3.56
CA PHE A 321 35.18 -9.12 3.02
C PHE A 321 35.77 -9.93 1.85
N ILE A 322 36.39 -9.23 0.89
CA ILE A 322 36.97 -9.85 -0.31
C ILE A 322 38.14 -10.78 0.05
N ASP A 323 38.92 -10.46 1.08
CA ASP A 323 39.98 -11.34 1.58
C ASP A 323 39.43 -12.70 2.06
N LYS A 324 38.24 -12.70 2.68
CA LYS A 324 37.54 -13.93 3.12
C LYS A 324 36.81 -14.62 1.96
N TYR A 325 36.27 -13.84 1.03
CA TYR A 325 35.46 -14.31 -0.11
C TYR A 325 35.98 -13.70 -1.43
N PRO A 326 37.08 -14.23 -2.03
CA PRO A 326 37.73 -13.64 -3.20
C PRO A 326 36.90 -13.59 -4.50
N HIS A 327 35.68 -14.12 -4.47
CA HIS A 327 34.77 -14.14 -5.61
C HIS A 327 33.48 -13.36 -5.35
N ALA A 328 33.35 -12.71 -4.20
CA ALA A 328 32.21 -11.87 -3.90
C ALA A 328 32.16 -10.63 -4.80
N PHE A 329 30.94 -10.22 -5.16
CA PHE A 329 30.65 -8.96 -5.85
C PHE A 329 31.36 -8.72 -7.19
N LYS A 330 31.67 -9.77 -7.96
CA LYS A 330 32.32 -9.64 -9.28
C LYS A 330 31.45 -8.91 -10.30
N ASP A 331 30.17 -9.30 -10.39
CA ASP A 331 29.23 -8.79 -11.41
C ASP A 331 27.97 -8.16 -10.81
N GLU A 332 27.73 -8.36 -9.51
CA GLU A 332 26.53 -7.91 -8.80
C GLU A 332 26.91 -7.26 -7.46
N ASN A 333 26.01 -6.42 -6.92
CA ASN A 333 26.14 -5.86 -5.56
C ASN A 333 25.57 -6.77 -4.47
N ILE A 334 25.24 -8.02 -4.83
CA ILE A 334 24.76 -9.08 -3.94
C ILE A 334 25.73 -10.26 -4.00
N PHE A 335 25.99 -10.86 -2.83
CA PHE A 335 26.71 -12.11 -2.70
C PHE A 335 25.93 -13.09 -1.82
N GLU A 336 25.74 -14.31 -2.31
CA GLU A 336 25.02 -15.37 -1.59
C GLU A 336 26.01 -16.46 -1.14
N ASP A 337 26.22 -16.56 0.17
CA ASP A 337 27.05 -17.61 0.74
C ASP A 337 26.21 -18.87 0.99
N LYS A 338 26.32 -19.83 0.07
CA LYS A 338 25.62 -21.12 0.14
C LYS A 338 25.99 -21.95 1.37
N SER A 339 27.17 -21.72 1.98
CA SER A 339 27.61 -22.51 3.14
C SER A 339 26.92 -22.08 4.42
N SER A 340 26.61 -20.78 4.54
CA SER A 340 26.01 -20.18 5.73
C SER A 340 24.54 -19.75 5.53
N ASP A 341 23.96 -20.03 4.35
CA ASP A 341 22.60 -19.61 3.96
C ASP A 341 22.39 -18.10 4.18
N SER A 342 23.43 -17.31 3.92
CA SER A 342 23.49 -15.88 4.22
C SER A 342 23.65 -15.06 2.96
N VAL A 343 22.95 -13.93 2.93
CA VAL A 343 23.02 -12.96 1.84
C VAL A 343 23.82 -11.75 2.33
N PHE A 344 24.69 -11.22 1.49
CA PHE A 344 25.46 -10.01 1.72
C PHE A 344 25.22 -9.00 0.61
N VAL A 345 25.22 -7.72 0.97
CA VAL A 345 25.03 -6.59 0.06
C VAL A 345 26.16 -5.58 0.20
N LYS A 346 26.59 -5.02 -0.93
CA LYS A 346 27.52 -3.89 -0.96
C LYS A 346 26.78 -2.61 -0.61
N VAL A 347 27.36 -1.80 0.27
CA VAL A 347 26.84 -0.52 0.73
C VAL A 347 27.91 0.55 0.57
N SER A 348 27.71 1.48 -0.38
CA SER A 348 28.61 2.64 -0.50
C SER A 348 28.21 3.75 0.48
N LEU A 349 29.14 4.15 1.35
CA LEU A 349 29.03 5.26 2.30
C LEU A 349 29.84 6.47 1.80
N PRO A 350 29.81 7.65 2.45
CA PRO A 350 30.53 8.83 1.97
C PRO A 350 32.02 8.62 1.71
N ASP A 351 32.72 7.96 2.63
CA ASP A 351 34.18 7.83 2.57
C ASP A 351 34.69 6.39 2.39
N ARG A 352 33.78 5.41 2.29
CA ARG A 352 34.14 3.98 2.24
C ARG A 352 33.06 3.10 1.65
N GLU A 353 33.42 1.88 1.30
CA GLU A 353 32.48 0.83 0.90
C GLU A 353 32.47 -0.29 1.94
N MET A 354 31.26 -0.64 2.37
CA MET A 354 31.03 -1.67 3.37
C MET A 354 30.22 -2.82 2.79
N VAL A 355 30.26 -3.95 3.48
CA VAL A 355 29.42 -5.11 3.22
C VAL A 355 28.55 -5.35 4.45
N CYS A 356 27.24 -5.42 4.23
CA CYS A 356 26.28 -5.76 5.27
C CYS A 356 25.70 -7.14 4.99
N LYS A 357 25.49 -7.94 6.04
CA LYS A 357 24.69 -9.16 5.92
C LYS A 357 23.24 -8.71 5.86
N VAL A 358 22.45 -9.20 4.91
CA VAL A 358 21.02 -8.88 4.87
C VAL A 358 20.37 -9.51 6.10
N PRO A 359 19.86 -8.70 7.05
CA PRO A 359 19.38 -9.22 8.32
C PRO A 359 18.03 -9.91 8.16
N GLU A 360 17.83 -10.98 8.93
CA GLU A 360 16.51 -11.59 9.06
C GLU A 360 15.65 -10.74 10.00
N VAL A 361 14.62 -10.08 9.48
CA VAL A 361 13.74 -9.23 10.29
C VAL A 361 12.44 -9.96 10.62
N GLN A 362 11.96 -9.72 11.83
CA GLN A 362 10.67 -10.23 12.32
C GLN A 362 9.84 -9.07 12.86
N ILE A 363 8.55 -9.07 12.54
CA ILE A 363 7.63 -8.00 12.89
C ILE A 363 6.38 -8.62 13.49
N LEU A 364 6.02 -8.16 14.68
CA LEU A 364 4.72 -8.40 15.27
C LEU A 364 3.73 -7.38 14.70
N SER A 365 2.70 -7.86 14.00
CA SER A 365 1.76 -7.01 13.27
C SER A 365 0.31 -7.46 13.48
N LEU A 366 -0.62 -6.57 13.14
CA LEU A 366 -2.06 -6.84 13.18
C LEU A 366 -2.55 -7.34 11.82
N ARG A 367 -3.49 -8.28 11.84
CA ARG A 367 -4.19 -8.72 10.64
C ARG A 367 -4.99 -7.55 10.04
N SER A 368 -5.24 -7.63 8.75
CA SER A 368 -6.11 -6.70 8.06
C SER A 368 -7.54 -6.73 8.65
N GLY A 369 -8.14 -5.55 8.78
CA GLY A 369 -9.49 -5.40 9.35
C GLY A 369 -9.58 -5.53 10.88
N ALA A 370 -8.47 -5.80 11.59
CA ALA A 370 -8.45 -5.65 13.05
C ALA A 370 -8.49 -4.16 13.44
N SER A 371 -9.18 -3.86 14.55
CA SER A 371 -9.15 -2.52 15.16
C SER A 371 -7.75 -2.22 15.66
N LYS A 372 -7.10 -1.17 15.15
CA LYS A 372 -5.69 -0.88 15.45
C LYS A 372 -5.48 -0.48 16.91
N THR A 373 -6.47 0.14 17.51
CA THR A 373 -6.43 0.71 18.85
C THR A 373 -7.17 -0.15 19.90
N ASN A 374 -7.92 -1.16 19.45
CA ASN A 374 -8.66 -2.09 20.31
C ASN A 374 -8.68 -3.52 19.73
N PHE A 375 -7.49 -4.05 19.43
CA PHE A 375 -7.33 -5.41 18.88
C PHE A 375 -7.37 -6.49 19.97
N ASN A 376 -7.76 -7.70 19.59
CA ASN A 376 -7.62 -8.89 20.41
C ASN A 376 -6.29 -9.62 20.07
N PRO A 377 -5.30 -9.65 20.99
CA PRO A 377 -4.02 -10.31 20.76
C PRO A 377 -4.12 -11.75 20.26
N ASP A 378 -5.10 -12.50 20.77
CA ASP A 378 -5.24 -13.95 20.51
C ASP A 378 -5.71 -14.25 19.09
N SER A 379 -6.39 -13.29 18.45
CA SER A 379 -7.01 -13.47 17.15
C SER A 379 -6.55 -12.49 16.09
N ASP A 380 -5.86 -11.42 16.48
CA ASP A 380 -5.52 -10.32 15.58
C ASP A 380 -4.02 -10.16 15.36
N LEU A 381 -3.17 -10.70 16.24
CA LEU A 381 -1.71 -10.64 16.05
C LEU A 381 -1.20 -11.76 15.14
N LEU A 382 -0.18 -11.44 14.38
CA LEU A 382 0.64 -12.38 13.61
C LEU A 382 2.11 -11.94 13.63
N ILE A 383 3.00 -12.88 13.37
CA ILE A 383 4.41 -12.56 13.13
C ILE A 383 4.67 -12.67 11.63
N LEU A 384 5.23 -11.60 11.08
CA LEU A 384 5.75 -11.52 9.73
C LEU A 384 7.27 -11.63 9.79
N LYS A 385 7.86 -12.46 8.93
CA LYS A 385 9.31 -12.64 8.86
C LYS A 385 9.79 -12.49 7.42
N LEU A 386 10.89 -11.78 7.21
CA LEU A 386 11.59 -11.73 5.92
C LEU A 386 12.94 -12.41 6.11
N LYS A 387 13.16 -13.53 5.41
CA LYS A 387 14.42 -14.28 5.42
C LYS A 387 14.79 -14.64 3.99
N ASN A 388 16.01 -14.31 3.58
CA ASN A 388 16.56 -14.63 2.26
C ASN A 388 15.56 -14.30 1.14
N TYR A 389 15.00 -13.08 1.18
CA TYR A 389 14.01 -12.53 0.24
C TYR A 389 12.62 -13.17 0.29
N VAL A 390 12.42 -14.21 1.10
CA VAL A 390 11.15 -14.93 1.22
C VAL A 390 10.36 -14.39 2.41
N MET A 391 9.07 -14.12 2.17
CA MET A 391 8.14 -13.72 3.22
C MET A 391 7.57 -14.95 3.92
N HIS A 392 7.61 -14.92 5.24
CA HIS A 392 7.10 -15.94 6.14
C HIS A 392 6.00 -15.37 7.01
N ILE A 393 5.03 -16.21 7.37
CA ILE A 393 3.98 -15.87 8.32
C ILE A 393 3.87 -16.93 9.41
N LYS A 394 3.89 -16.47 10.65
CA LYS A 394 3.71 -17.30 11.85
C LYS A 394 2.44 -16.89 12.59
N LEU A 395 1.57 -17.87 12.78
CA LEU A 395 0.18 -17.68 13.25
C LEU A 395 0.07 -17.92 14.76
N PRO A 396 -0.92 -17.31 15.46
CA PRO A 396 -1.09 -17.57 16.88
C PRO A 396 -1.68 -18.95 17.14
N LYS A 397 -1.31 -19.55 18.28
CA LYS A 397 -1.78 -20.89 18.72
C LYS A 397 -3.30 -20.93 18.89
N THR A 398 -3.90 -19.83 19.29
CA THR A 398 -5.34 -19.62 19.54
C THR A 398 -6.17 -19.48 18.26
N LEU A 399 -5.55 -19.31 17.09
CA LEU A 399 -6.27 -19.11 15.83
C LEU A 399 -6.95 -20.40 15.35
N LYS A 400 -8.28 -20.42 15.47
CA LYS A 400 -9.13 -21.56 15.07
C LYS A 400 -9.37 -21.68 13.57
N SER A 401 -9.31 -20.57 12.83
CA SER A 401 -9.66 -20.52 11.40
C SER A 401 -8.80 -19.50 10.66
N LEU A 402 -8.42 -19.84 9.42
CA LEU A 402 -7.74 -18.93 8.48
C LEU A 402 -8.71 -18.12 7.62
N ALA A 403 -10.03 -18.38 7.72
CA ALA A 403 -11.04 -17.68 6.93
C ALA A 403 -11.01 -16.18 7.27
N GLY A 404 -10.74 -15.33 6.27
CA GLY A 404 -10.61 -13.88 6.45
C GLY A 404 -9.35 -13.42 7.21
N PHE A 405 -8.46 -14.33 7.61
CA PHE A 405 -7.21 -13.96 8.28
C PHE A 405 -6.14 -13.63 7.24
N ARG A 406 -5.81 -12.35 7.10
CA ARG A 406 -4.81 -11.85 6.13
C ARG A 406 -3.90 -10.82 6.80
N PRO A 407 -2.60 -10.76 6.44
CA PRO A 407 -1.72 -9.71 6.91
C PRO A 407 -2.12 -8.34 6.35
N SER A 408 -1.49 -7.28 6.86
CA SER A 408 -1.68 -5.90 6.39
C SER A 408 -1.43 -5.78 4.87
N PHE A 409 -2.12 -4.84 4.22
CA PHE A 409 -1.83 -4.48 2.83
C PHE A 409 -0.39 -3.98 2.69
N ASP A 410 0.10 -3.22 3.66
CA ASP A 410 1.42 -2.59 3.64
C ASP A 410 2.55 -3.50 4.09
N THR A 411 2.38 -4.83 4.01
CA THR A 411 3.36 -5.81 4.50
C THR A 411 4.77 -5.57 3.91
N LYS A 412 4.90 -5.28 2.61
CA LYS A 412 6.21 -4.99 2.02
C LYS A 412 6.80 -3.65 2.44
N VAL A 413 5.98 -2.63 2.69
CA VAL A 413 6.45 -1.35 3.24
C VAL A 413 6.93 -1.55 4.68
N ILE A 414 6.18 -2.29 5.49
CA ILE A 414 6.60 -2.70 6.85
C ILE A 414 7.95 -3.43 6.81
N PHE A 415 8.12 -4.39 5.89
CA PHE A 415 9.41 -5.07 5.71
C PHE A 415 10.52 -4.12 5.27
N ALA A 416 10.26 -3.19 4.34
CA ALA A 416 11.22 -2.19 3.90
C ALA A 416 11.71 -1.31 5.07
N HIS A 417 10.80 -0.87 5.93
CA HIS A 417 11.16 -0.14 7.15
C HIS A 417 12.00 -1.00 8.09
N ALA A 418 11.55 -2.20 8.42
CA ALA A 418 12.25 -3.08 9.36
C ALA A 418 13.65 -3.48 8.88
N LEU A 419 13.76 -3.82 7.59
CA LEU A 419 15.02 -4.17 6.94
C LEU A 419 15.99 -2.98 6.94
N GLY A 420 15.49 -1.80 6.59
CA GLY A 420 16.28 -0.58 6.61
C GLY A 420 16.77 -0.20 8.01
N ASN A 421 15.93 -0.36 9.03
CA ASN A 421 16.32 -0.14 10.43
C ASN A 421 17.48 -1.06 10.83
N ALA A 422 17.38 -2.35 10.50
CA ALA A 422 18.42 -3.33 10.82
C ALA A 422 19.72 -3.05 10.04
N ILE A 423 19.66 -2.76 8.73
CA ILE A 423 20.85 -2.41 7.93
C ILE A 423 21.54 -1.16 8.47
N ILE A 424 20.79 -0.10 8.81
CA ILE A 424 21.35 1.11 9.40
C ILE A 424 22.02 0.80 10.74
N ALA A 425 21.40 -0.03 11.58
CA ALA A 425 21.98 -0.45 12.84
C ALA A 425 23.29 -1.25 12.65
N GLU A 426 23.35 -2.18 11.68
CA GLU A 426 24.58 -2.92 11.33
C GLU A 426 25.72 -1.98 10.89
N ILE A 427 25.39 -0.93 10.12
CA ILE A 427 26.33 0.11 9.70
C ILE A 427 26.79 0.91 10.91
N LEU A 428 25.88 1.39 11.77
CA LEU A 428 26.21 2.16 12.97
C LEU A 428 27.15 1.41 13.91
N LEU A 429 26.97 0.09 14.08
CA LEU A 429 27.87 -0.76 14.87
C LEU A 429 29.31 -0.80 14.33
N ALA A 430 29.54 -0.40 13.08
CA ALA A 430 30.88 -0.25 12.54
C ALA A 430 31.56 1.08 12.87
N PHE A 431 30.77 2.13 13.12
CA PHE A 431 31.27 3.43 13.56
C PHE A 431 31.38 3.51 15.08
N ASP A 432 30.34 3.07 15.79
CA ASP A 432 30.24 3.10 17.24
C ASP A 432 29.55 1.84 17.76
N ARG A 433 30.27 1.07 18.58
CA ARG A 433 29.78 -0.17 19.20
C ARG A 433 28.74 0.06 20.28
N GLN A 434 28.60 1.29 20.79
CA GLN A 434 27.65 1.67 21.82
C GLN A 434 26.53 2.57 21.26
N ASN A 435 26.35 2.58 19.93
CA ASN A 435 25.34 3.43 19.31
C ASN A 435 23.93 3.10 19.83
N GLN A 436 23.23 4.11 20.30
CA GLN A 436 21.92 3.96 20.95
C GLN A 436 20.86 3.35 20.03
N PHE A 437 20.82 3.74 18.75
CA PHE A 437 19.84 3.19 17.81
C PHE A 437 20.09 1.70 17.56
N ALA A 438 21.35 1.30 17.39
CA ALA A 438 21.69 -0.10 17.22
C ALA A 438 21.35 -0.95 18.46
N ASP A 439 21.64 -0.44 19.67
CA ASP A 439 21.27 -1.10 20.92
C ASP A 439 19.75 -1.28 21.05
N ILE A 440 18.96 -0.26 20.68
CA ILE A 440 17.49 -0.36 20.68
C ILE A 440 17.02 -1.48 19.74
N ILE A 441 17.52 -1.51 18.50
CA ILE A 441 17.12 -2.54 17.51
C ILE A 441 17.46 -3.96 17.98
N GLU A 442 18.64 -4.15 18.59
CA GLU A 442 19.10 -5.47 19.01
C GLU A 442 18.49 -5.94 20.33
N SER A 443 18.23 -5.04 21.29
CA SER A 443 17.78 -5.40 22.64
C SER A 443 16.28 -5.26 22.87
N GLN A 444 15.64 -4.26 22.27
CA GLN A 444 14.23 -3.90 22.52
C GLN A 444 13.34 -4.09 21.29
N GLY A 445 13.89 -3.88 20.09
CA GLY A 445 13.12 -3.73 18.87
C GLY A 445 12.64 -2.28 18.71
N VAL A 446 11.81 -2.03 17.69
CA VAL A 446 11.37 -0.67 17.34
C VAL A 446 9.94 -0.66 16.80
N SER A 447 9.21 0.41 17.08
CA SER A 447 7.85 0.59 16.55
C SER A 447 7.87 1.08 15.11
N ILE A 448 6.91 0.60 14.32
CA ILE A 448 6.64 1.05 12.96
C ILE A 448 5.14 1.32 12.89
N SER A 449 4.76 2.58 12.67
CA SER A 449 3.36 3.00 12.66
C SER A 449 3.04 3.80 11.42
N HIS A 450 1.80 3.76 10.97
CA HIS A 450 1.35 4.46 9.78
C HIS A 450 -0.06 5.00 9.97
N TRP A 451 -0.26 6.25 9.61
CA TRP A 451 -1.58 6.89 9.57
C TRP A 451 -1.70 7.82 8.36
N HIS A 452 -2.95 8.14 8.01
CA HIS A 452 -3.31 8.91 6.82
C HIS A 452 -3.31 10.41 7.11
N GLY A 453 -2.15 10.90 7.53
CA GLY A 453 -1.90 12.28 7.88
C GLY A 453 -0.41 12.58 7.73
N TYR A 454 -0.02 13.80 8.07
CA TYR A 454 1.38 14.23 8.03
C TYR A 454 1.72 14.89 9.35
N MET A 455 2.97 14.75 9.81
CA MET A 455 3.44 15.49 10.97
C MET A 455 3.54 16.98 10.62
N ASN A 456 3.77 17.86 11.59
CA ASN A 456 4.07 19.28 11.42
C ASN A 456 5.60 19.48 11.54
N PRO A 457 6.32 20.21 10.65
CA PRO A 457 7.78 20.26 10.65
C PRO A 457 8.29 20.93 11.92
N ASP A 458 7.53 21.91 12.41
CA ASP A 458 7.86 22.70 13.58
C ASP A 458 7.73 21.89 14.88
N LEU A 459 7.04 20.75 14.81
CA LEU A 459 6.78 19.83 15.91
C LEU A 459 7.27 18.42 15.57
N MET A 460 8.36 18.33 14.81
CA MET A 460 9.03 17.06 14.52
C MET A 460 9.82 16.59 15.76
N PRO A 461 9.68 15.33 16.22
CA PRO A 461 10.52 14.81 17.29
C PRO A 461 12.01 14.89 16.92
N GLU A 462 12.84 15.29 17.88
CA GLU A 462 14.29 15.39 17.68
C GLU A 462 14.93 14.04 17.33
N GLY A 463 15.85 14.07 16.37
CA GLY A 463 16.61 12.89 15.94
C GLY A 463 15.90 12.00 14.92
N LEU A 464 14.72 12.39 14.43
CA LEU A 464 14.05 11.71 13.32
C LEU A 464 14.47 12.28 11.96
N ALA A 465 14.84 11.39 11.06
CA ALA A 465 15.07 11.73 9.66
C ALA A 465 13.75 11.80 8.89
N VAL A 466 13.54 12.81 8.04
CA VAL A 466 12.32 12.95 7.23
C VAL A 466 12.66 12.80 5.76
N TYR A 467 11.94 11.94 5.04
CA TYR A 467 12.20 11.70 3.62
C TYR A 467 10.94 11.31 2.85
N GLY A 468 11.01 11.33 1.51
CA GLY A 468 10.00 10.77 0.62
C GLY A 468 8.92 11.73 0.12
N ALA A 469 8.89 12.98 0.59
CA ALA A 469 7.89 13.97 0.16
C ALA A 469 7.89 14.25 -1.36
N GLY A 470 9.04 14.08 -2.03
CA GLY A 470 9.18 14.23 -3.49
C GLY A 470 8.98 12.95 -4.29
N ASN A 471 8.58 11.83 -3.67
CA ASN A 471 8.36 10.58 -4.37
C ASN A 471 7.08 10.66 -5.24
N PRO A 472 6.97 9.85 -6.32
CA PRO A 472 5.74 9.72 -7.08
C PRO A 472 4.56 9.24 -6.23
N HIS A 473 3.34 9.69 -6.58
CA HIS A 473 2.13 9.49 -5.78
C HIS A 473 1.50 8.10 -6.00
N VAL A 474 2.28 7.05 -5.80
CA VAL A 474 1.86 5.65 -6.02
C VAL A 474 0.79 5.21 -5.02
N SER A 475 0.09 4.13 -5.35
CA SER A 475 -0.84 3.53 -4.40
C SER A 475 -0.11 2.77 -3.30
N CYS A 476 -0.74 2.62 -2.13
CA CYS A 476 -0.19 1.79 -1.05
C CYS A 476 -0.09 0.31 -1.47
N SER A 477 0.65 -0.51 -0.72
CA SER A 477 0.85 -1.94 -1.04
C SER A 477 1.49 -2.20 -2.42
N THR A 478 2.24 -1.25 -2.98
CA THR A 478 2.92 -1.42 -4.27
C THR A 478 4.40 -1.80 -4.08
N PRO A 479 5.02 -2.49 -5.04
CA PRO A 479 6.48 -2.67 -5.03
C PRO A 479 7.23 -1.33 -4.97
N GLN A 480 6.73 -0.31 -5.67
CA GLN A 480 7.25 1.05 -5.67
C GLN A 480 7.32 1.63 -4.26
N SER A 481 6.20 1.60 -3.50
CA SER A 481 6.16 2.20 -2.17
C SER A 481 7.17 1.55 -1.21
N ALA A 482 7.38 0.23 -1.31
CA ALA A 482 8.39 -0.48 -0.52
C ALA A 482 9.83 -0.09 -0.92
N ILE A 483 10.10 0.07 -2.23
CA ILE A 483 11.42 0.50 -2.71
C ILE A 483 11.68 1.94 -2.29
N TYR A 484 10.73 2.86 -2.46
CA TYR A 484 10.85 4.25 -2.00
C TYR A 484 11.10 4.34 -0.50
N ALA A 485 10.41 3.52 0.30
CA ALA A 485 10.61 3.45 1.74
C ALA A 485 12.06 3.07 2.10
N LEU A 486 12.59 1.99 1.53
CA LEU A 486 13.95 1.53 1.86
C LEU A 486 15.02 2.44 1.24
N HIS A 487 14.91 2.76 -0.04
CA HIS A 487 15.86 3.63 -0.74
C HIS A 487 15.94 5.01 -0.10
N GLY A 488 14.79 5.65 0.15
CA GLY A 488 14.73 6.96 0.78
C GLY A 488 15.32 6.97 2.19
N LYS A 489 15.07 5.93 2.99
CA LYS A 489 15.66 5.77 4.32
C LYS A 489 17.19 5.71 4.25
N LEU A 490 17.71 4.83 3.41
CA LEU A 490 19.15 4.64 3.26
C LEU A 490 19.81 5.93 2.73
N HIS A 491 19.18 6.62 1.79
CA HIS A 491 19.70 7.89 1.27
C HIS A 491 19.67 9.00 2.33
N SER A 492 18.56 9.13 3.07
CA SER A 492 18.48 10.10 4.17
C SER A 492 19.52 9.83 5.26
N PHE A 493 19.80 8.56 5.55
CA PHE A 493 20.86 8.18 6.47
C PHE A 493 22.27 8.46 5.91
N TYR A 494 22.48 8.31 4.60
CA TYR A 494 23.74 8.73 3.94
C TYR A 494 24.02 10.22 4.19
N ASP A 495 22.99 11.07 4.07
CA ASP A 495 23.13 12.51 4.30
C ASP A 495 23.44 12.85 5.76
N ILE A 496 22.88 12.10 6.70
CA ILE A 496 23.18 12.21 8.14
C ILE A 496 24.64 11.83 8.42
N LEU A 497 25.11 10.71 7.85
CA LEU A 497 26.52 10.31 7.96
C LEU A 497 27.45 11.38 7.40
N LYS A 498 27.13 11.96 6.24
CA LYS A 498 27.93 13.01 5.60
C LYS A 498 28.04 14.28 6.47
N LYS A 499 27.01 14.58 7.26
CA LYS A 499 27.02 15.72 8.20
C LYS A 499 27.71 15.41 9.53
N GLY A 500 27.97 14.14 9.82
CA GLY A 500 28.51 13.69 11.10
C GLY A 500 27.47 13.60 12.23
N ASP A 501 26.17 13.64 11.90
CA ASP A 501 25.07 13.72 12.87
C ASP A 501 24.50 12.34 13.27
N TYR A 502 25.18 11.24 12.93
CA TYR A 502 24.67 9.87 13.08
C TYR A 502 24.46 9.44 14.53
N GLU A 503 25.11 10.09 15.49
CA GLU A 503 24.92 9.84 16.94
C GLU A 503 23.51 10.23 17.42
N ASN A 504 22.88 11.20 16.74
CA ASN A 504 21.55 11.71 17.09
C ASN A 504 20.40 10.98 16.38
N TYR A 505 20.71 10.01 15.51
CA TYR A 505 19.69 9.28 14.75
C TYR A 505 18.87 8.37 15.67
N LYS A 506 17.56 8.57 15.72
CA LYS A 506 16.62 7.79 16.57
C LYS A 506 15.57 7.02 15.78
N GLY A 507 15.45 7.30 14.49
CA GLY A 507 14.40 6.76 13.63
C GLY A 507 14.09 7.73 12.50
N ASP A 508 12.89 7.59 11.94
CA ASP A 508 12.54 8.27 10.71
C ASP A 508 11.04 8.41 10.48
N VAL A 509 10.71 9.35 9.61
CA VAL A 509 9.39 9.64 9.07
C VAL A 509 9.47 9.56 7.56
N HIS A 510 8.89 8.52 7.00
CA HIS A 510 8.71 8.36 5.57
C HIS A 510 7.37 8.97 5.17
N VAL A 511 7.43 10.00 4.35
CA VAL A 511 6.27 10.62 3.72
C VAL A 511 5.91 9.84 2.46
N GLU A 512 4.66 9.40 2.38
CA GLU A 512 4.05 8.82 1.18
C GLU A 512 3.08 9.85 0.59
N PRO A 513 3.45 10.55 -0.50
CA PRO A 513 2.63 11.59 -1.11
C PRO A 513 1.22 11.12 -1.45
N HIS A 514 0.23 11.92 -1.02
CA HIS A 514 -1.20 11.62 -1.17
C HIS A 514 -1.57 10.25 -0.57
N HIS A 515 -1.02 9.93 0.59
CA HIS A 515 -1.38 8.75 1.38
C HIS A 515 -1.25 9.03 2.89
N GLY A 516 -0.06 9.39 3.35
CA GLY A 516 0.21 9.63 4.77
C GLY A 516 1.67 9.48 5.11
N ILE A 517 1.96 9.06 6.34
CA ILE A 517 3.34 8.86 6.81
C ILE A 517 3.54 7.50 7.48
N ASN A 518 4.75 6.97 7.38
CA ASN A 518 5.21 5.84 8.17
C ASN A 518 6.28 6.35 9.14
N VAL A 519 6.14 6.05 10.43
CA VAL A 519 7.03 6.51 11.48
C VAL A 519 7.70 5.31 12.15
N THR A 520 9.03 5.28 12.05
CA THR A 520 9.90 4.43 12.88
C THR A 520 10.22 5.21 14.15
N TYR A 521 9.85 4.67 15.31
CA TYR A 521 10.14 5.32 16.60
C TYR A 521 10.55 4.29 17.66
N PRO A 522 11.48 4.59 18.58
CA PRO A 522 11.96 3.62 19.58
C PRO A 522 10.86 2.90 20.38
N SER A 523 9.79 3.61 20.75
CA SER A 523 8.67 3.07 21.50
C SER A 523 7.33 3.55 20.95
N LEU A 524 6.38 2.63 20.77
CA LEU A 524 5.03 2.98 20.32
C LEU A 524 4.30 3.79 21.40
N VAL A 525 4.54 3.45 22.67
CA VAL A 525 3.98 4.18 23.82
C VAL A 525 4.51 5.61 23.85
N ALA A 526 5.82 5.80 23.67
CA ALA A 526 6.43 7.12 23.67
C ALA A 526 5.97 7.97 22.48
N LEU A 527 5.83 7.38 21.28
CA LEU A 527 5.29 8.08 20.12
C LEU A 527 3.85 8.55 20.35
N ALA A 528 2.99 7.66 20.87
CA ALA A 528 1.60 8.01 21.17
C ALA A 528 1.52 9.12 22.22
N GLN A 529 2.36 9.06 23.26
CA GLN A 529 2.43 10.10 24.29
C GLN A 529 2.90 11.44 23.72
N TYR A 530 3.92 11.43 22.86
CA TYR A 530 4.40 12.64 22.18
C TYR A 530 3.28 13.35 21.41
N VAL A 531 2.49 12.59 20.64
CA VAL A 531 1.35 13.13 19.88
C VAL A 531 0.26 13.67 20.82
N LEU A 532 -0.01 13.00 21.95
CA LEU A 532 -0.98 13.49 22.94
C LEU A 532 -0.54 14.77 23.62
N ASP A 533 0.76 14.90 23.91
CA ASP A 533 1.33 16.09 24.53
C ASP A 533 1.46 17.26 23.52
N ASN A 534 1.50 16.93 22.22
CA ASN A 534 1.61 17.88 21.12
C ASN A 534 0.49 17.60 20.08
N PRO A 535 -0.78 17.92 20.36
CA PRO A 535 -1.90 17.56 19.48
C PRO A 535 -1.82 18.19 18.08
N ASP A 536 -1.10 19.30 17.93
CA ASP A 536 -0.85 19.95 16.63
C ASP A 536 0.34 19.34 15.87
N SER A 537 1.01 18.32 16.42
CA SER A 537 2.14 17.65 15.78
C SER A 537 1.74 16.83 14.57
N THR A 538 0.47 16.41 14.46
CA THR A 538 -0.05 15.69 13.30
C THR A 538 -1.58 15.71 13.31
N VAL A 539 -2.19 15.70 12.13
CA VAL A 539 -3.63 15.48 11.97
C VAL A 539 -3.90 14.59 10.76
N LEU A 540 -5.08 13.99 10.68
CA LEU A 540 -5.52 13.27 9.48
C LEU A 540 -5.72 14.22 8.29
N GLY A 541 -5.56 13.67 7.08
CA GLY A 541 -5.69 14.42 5.84
C GLY A 541 -4.42 15.18 5.43
N ASN A 542 -4.58 16.19 4.58
CA ASN A 542 -3.48 16.81 3.85
C ASN A 542 -2.91 18.09 4.52
N LYS A 543 -3.37 18.46 5.73
CA LYS A 543 -3.07 19.76 6.38
C LYS A 543 -1.58 20.10 6.42
N PHE A 544 -0.73 19.12 6.74
CA PHE A 544 0.72 19.32 6.87
C PHE A 544 1.50 18.63 5.75
N PHE A 545 0.91 18.46 4.57
CA PHE A 545 1.64 17.87 3.46
C PHE A 545 2.61 18.89 2.83
N TYR A 546 3.92 18.63 2.95
CA TYR A 546 4.99 19.60 2.64
C TYR A 546 5.32 19.81 1.17
N ALA A 547 4.73 19.04 0.26
CA ALA A 547 5.04 19.19 -1.17
C ALA A 547 4.51 20.51 -1.78
N GLN A 548 3.76 21.31 -1.02
CA GLN A 548 3.30 22.64 -1.46
C GLN A 548 4.29 23.78 -1.16
N HIS A 549 5.46 23.50 -0.56
CA HIS A 549 6.40 24.55 -0.12
C HIS A 549 7.85 24.42 -0.63
N ASN A 550 8.12 23.57 -1.63
CA ASN A 550 9.44 23.51 -2.30
C ASN A 550 9.35 23.83 -3.79
#